data_AF-A0A1H1EEV3-F1
#
_entry.id   AF-A0A1H1EEV3-F1
#
_cell.length_a   1.000
_cell.length_b   1.000
_cell.length_c   1.000
_cell.angle_alpha   90.00
_cell.angle_beta   90.00
_cell.angle_gamma   90.00
#
_symmetry.space_group_name_H-M   'P 1'
#
loop_
_entity.id
_entity.type
_entity.pdbx_description
1 polymer ?
#
loop_
_entity_poly.entity_id
_entity_poly.type
_entity_poly.pdbx_seq_one_letter_code
_entity_poly.pdbx_strand_id
1 'polypeptide(L)'
;MVTDRSTYRPLRRPAHGDGRGGTGRPRVSGMRGLLITLAVLAGAATACADEGRAFVPGGSAGDAVPVASAAPSADVDVSATSGTATPDATPSGSATPSGSAVPAGGDGPRTETVDAGPGLKVRVEWPGGLDSERTAMLVSYRDAYAGWLKSIATGGKTADYRHAMELESALKTYEWVNDGFLERNRSLRGTAKLYAMQVRNVGGNGAEVGVCVDERGLEVTDARTGRDLAEQPAFYRTQQGVYYHSAVMHRGDDGKWRVRLLLHSGQPEKRARGCLR
;
A
#
# COMPACT_ATOMS: atom_id res chain seq x y z
N MET A 1 -15.62 -13.89 -46.64
CA MET A 1 -14.34 -13.87 -45.93
C MET A 1 -14.67 -13.82 -44.43
N VAL A 2 -14.91 -14.96 -43.79
CA VAL A 2 -13.93 -15.90 -43.20
C VAL A 2 -13.07 -15.23 -42.11
N THR A 3 -13.65 -15.32 -40.90
CA THR A 3 -13.06 -15.56 -39.56
C THR A 3 -11.55 -15.68 -39.39
N ASP A 4 -11.02 -15.04 -38.34
CA ASP A 4 -10.26 -15.80 -37.32
C ASP A 4 -10.49 -15.23 -35.90
N ARG A 5 -10.98 -16.09 -35.02
CA ARG A 5 -11.14 -15.90 -33.57
C ARG A 5 -10.14 -16.86 -32.95
N SER A 6 -8.99 -16.34 -32.53
CA SER A 6 -8.00 -17.14 -31.81
C SER A 6 -8.53 -17.50 -30.41
N THR A 7 -8.71 -18.80 -30.24
CA THR A 7 -9.19 -19.53 -29.07
C THR A 7 -8.22 -19.49 -27.89
N TYR A 8 -8.66 -18.96 -26.75
CA TYR A 8 -8.05 -19.24 -25.46
C TYR A 8 -8.78 -20.44 -24.82
N ARG A 9 -8.07 -21.57 -24.69
CA ARG A 9 -8.53 -22.79 -23.99
C ARG A 9 -8.14 -22.69 -22.50
N PRO A 10 -9.10 -22.64 -21.55
CA PRO A 10 -8.76 -22.83 -20.15
C PRO A 10 -8.51 -24.31 -19.84
N LEU A 11 -7.43 -24.57 -19.08
CA LEU A 11 -7.05 -25.88 -18.59
C LEU A 11 -8.10 -26.41 -17.61
N ARG A 12 -8.59 -27.64 -17.88
CA ARG A 12 -9.51 -28.39 -17.02
C ARG A 12 -8.86 -28.68 -15.67
N ARG A 13 -9.53 -28.31 -14.57
CA ARG A 13 -9.28 -28.88 -13.24
C ARG A 13 -9.79 -30.34 -13.19
N PRO A 14 -9.05 -31.28 -12.59
CA PRO A 14 -9.58 -32.61 -12.30
C PRO A 14 -10.62 -32.55 -11.17
N ALA A 15 -11.70 -33.30 -11.37
CA ALA A 15 -12.76 -33.51 -10.39
C ALA A 15 -12.27 -34.44 -9.27
N HIS A 16 -12.35 -33.99 -8.03
CA HIS A 16 -12.27 -34.88 -6.87
C HIS A 16 -13.66 -35.45 -6.60
N GLY A 17 -13.74 -36.77 -6.65
CA GLY A 17 -14.97 -37.54 -6.52
C GLY A 17 -15.51 -37.59 -5.10
N ASP A 18 -16.84 -37.68 -5.06
CA ASP A 18 -17.65 -38.06 -3.91
C ASP A 18 -17.30 -39.46 -3.40
N GLY A 19 -17.06 -39.58 -2.10
CA GLY A 19 -17.01 -40.85 -1.37
C GLY A 19 -18.03 -40.85 -0.25
N ARG A 20 -19.21 -41.44 -0.49
CA ARG A 20 -20.19 -41.85 0.53
C ARG A 20 -19.96 -43.32 0.92
N GLY A 21 -20.19 -43.63 2.20
CA GLY A 21 -20.29 -44.98 2.77
C GLY A 21 -19.23 -45.21 3.84
N GLY A 22 -19.51 -45.72 5.04
CA GLY A 22 -20.70 -46.34 5.60
C GLY A 22 -20.46 -46.65 7.09
N THR A 23 -21.53 -47.13 7.71
CA THR A 23 -21.76 -47.45 9.12
C THR A 23 -20.73 -48.35 9.82
N GLY A 24 -20.55 -48.15 11.13
CA GLY A 24 -20.01 -49.18 12.03
C GLY A 24 -19.65 -48.70 13.43
N ARG A 25 -20.58 -48.85 14.40
CA ARG A 25 -20.25 -48.93 15.83
C ARG A 25 -19.77 -50.35 16.14
N PRO A 26 -18.81 -50.52 17.07
CA PRO A 26 -19.21 -51.16 18.34
C PRO A 26 -18.55 -50.57 19.60
N ARG A 27 -19.20 -50.86 20.74
CA ARG A 27 -18.77 -50.64 22.13
C ARG A 27 -17.63 -51.58 22.52
N VAL A 28 -16.63 -51.11 23.27
CA VAL A 28 -15.89 -51.82 24.36
C VAL A 28 -15.29 -50.73 25.28
N SER A 29 -15.77 -50.53 26.51
CA SER A 29 -15.27 -51.08 27.80
C SER A 29 -13.80 -50.77 28.11
N GLY A 30 -13.54 -50.14 29.28
CA GLY A 30 -12.19 -50.10 29.87
C GLY A 30 -11.82 -48.82 30.62
N MET A 31 -12.39 -48.63 31.80
CA MET A 31 -11.82 -47.76 32.86
C MET A 31 -10.52 -48.41 33.39
N ARG A 32 -9.41 -47.67 33.33
CA ARG A 32 -8.15 -47.80 34.12
C ARG A 32 -7.26 -46.66 33.59
N GLY A 33 -7.08 -45.55 34.31
CA GLY A 33 -6.23 -45.49 35.49
C GLY A 33 -4.78 -45.30 35.06
N LEU A 34 -4.36 -44.05 34.81
CA LEU A 34 -2.95 -43.70 34.77
C LEU A 34 -2.76 -42.23 35.19
N LEU A 35 -2.22 -42.05 36.38
CA LEU A 35 -1.55 -40.84 36.84
C LEU A 35 -0.34 -40.60 35.92
N ILE A 36 -0.28 -39.43 35.29
CA ILE A 36 0.96 -38.92 34.71
C ILE A 36 1.28 -37.59 35.37
N THR A 37 2.20 -37.69 36.33
CA THR A 37 3.00 -36.59 36.86
C THR A 37 3.84 -36.04 35.71
N LEU A 38 3.68 -34.77 35.35
CA LEU A 38 4.58 -34.10 34.41
C LEU A 38 5.26 -32.92 35.11
N ALA A 39 6.58 -33.05 35.12
CA ALA A 39 7.52 -32.26 35.88
C ALA A 39 7.62 -30.82 35.38
N VAL A 40 7.85 -29.93 36.35
CA VAL A 40 8.31 -28.56 36.17
C VAL A 40 9.69 -28.59 35.52
N LEU A 41 9.81 -28.02 34.32
CA LEU A 41 11.08 -27.65 33.72
C LEU A 41 11.18 -26.12 33.68
N ALA A 42 11.93 -25.60 34.65
CA ALA A 42 12.48 -24.27 34.60
C ALA A 42 13.58 -24.25 33.52
N GLY A 43 13.36 -23.47 32.47
CA GLY A 43 14.34 -23.20 31.42
C GLY A 43 14.54 -21.69 31.30
N ALA A 44 15.69 -21.22 31.76
CA ALA A 44 16.15 -19.85 31.57
C ALA A 44 16.30 -19.55 30.07
N ALA A 45 15.58 -18.53 29.58
CA ALA A 45 15.84 -17.93 28.28
C ALA A 45 16.46 -16.56 28.49
N THR A 46 17.74 -16.52 28.15
CA THR A 46 18.62 -15.37 28.00
C THR A 46 18.00 -14.28 27.13
N ALA A 47 18.17 -13.04 27.57
CA ALA A 47 17.84 -11.84 26.83
C ALA A 47 18.67 -11.79 25.53
N CYS A 48 18.00 -11.76 24.38
CA CYS A 48 18.59 -11.21 23.16
C CYS A 48 18.28 -9.72 23.13
N ALA A 49 19.30 -8.93 23.46
CA ALA A 49 19.43 -7.56 23.00
C ALA A 49 19.53 -7.61 21.46
N ASP A 50 18.53 -7.05 20.78
CA ASP A 50 18.60 -6.77 19.34
C ASP A 50 19.16 -5.35 19.21
N GLU A 51 20.49 -5.25 19.23
CA GLU A 51 21.21 -4.03 18.92
C GLU A 51 21.10 -3.75 17.41
N GLY A 52 20.69 -2.52 17.10
CA GLY A 52 20.43 -2.07 15.75
C GLY A 52 21.60 -2.34 14.81
N ARG A 53 21.35 -3.18 13.81
CA ARG A 53 22.19 -3.18 12.60
C ARG A 53 21.87 -1.94 11.79
N ALA A 54 22.86 -1.06 11.72
CA ALA A 54 22.93 0.04 10.77
C ALA A 54 22.72 -0.49 9.34
N PHE A 55 21.81 0.16 8.62
CA PHE A 55 21.65 0.00 7.19
C PHE A 55 22.88 0.62 6.50
N VAL A 56 23.65 -0.19 5.76
CA VAL A 56 24.78 0.24 4.93
C VAL A 56 24.40 0.04 3.47
N PRO A 57 24.22 1.10 2.66
CA PRO A 57 24.03 0.96 1.23
C PRO A 57 25.37 0.99 0.49
N GLY A 58 25.69 -0.08 -0.25
CA GLY A 58 26.64 -0.09 -1.37
C GLY A 58 27.87 -1.00 -1.25
N GLY A 59 28.08 -1.86 -2.27
CA GLY A 59 29.30 -2.66 -2.51
C GLY A 59 29.00 -4.13 -2.83
N SER A 60 28.60 -4.50 -4.05
CA SER A 60 29.42 -4.82 -5.24
C SER A 60 30.12 -6.19 -5.20
N ALA A 61 29.64 -7.14 -6.01
CA ALA A 61 30.45 -8.12 -6.76
C ALA A 61 29.53 -8.90 -7.72
N GLY A 62 29.86 -8.92 -9.02
CA GLY A 62 29.21 -9.82 -9.98
C GLY A 62 29.12 -9.29 -11.41
N ASP A 63 30.24 -9.39 -12.12
CA ASP A 63 30.38 -9.64 -13.55
C ASP A 63 30.13 -8.51 -14.57
N ALA A 64 31.27 -8.01 -15.03
CA ALA A 64 31.46 -7.20 -16.22
C ALA A 64 31.26 -8.02 -17.51
N VAL A 65 30.54 -7.45 -18.47
CA VAL A 65 30.70 -7.73 -19.90
C VAL A 65 30.89 -6.39 -20.61
N PRO A 66 31.96 -6.19 -21.39
CA PRO A 66 32.19 -4.94 -22.10
C PRO A 66 31.39 -4.94 -23.39
N VAL A 67 30.63 -3.87 -23.65
CA VAL A 67 30.15 -3.56 -25.00
C VAL A 67 30.48 -2.11 -25.33
N ALA A 68 31.00 -1.96 -26.53
CA ALA A 68 31.81 -0.86 -27.00
C ALA A 68 31.05 0.46 -27.21
N SER A 69 31.83 1.54 -27.10
CA SER A 69 31.54 2.90 -27.55
C SER A 69 31.06 2.98 -29.00
N ALA A 70 30.02 3.78 -29.23
CA ALA A 70 29.86 4.58 -30.44
C ALA A 70 29.03 5.83 -30.11
N ALA A 71 29.65 7.00 -30.26
CA ALA A 71 29.01 8.30 -30.51
C ALA A 71 29.18 8.61 -32.03
N PRO A 72 28.65 9.70 -32.62
CA PRO A 72 27.92 10.82 -32.02
C PRO A 72 26.66 11.32 -32.78
N SER A 73 25.98 12.26 -32.12
CA SER A 73 25.27 13.46 -32.60
C SER A 73 24.53 13.46 -33.95
N ALA A 74 23.22 13.71 -33.87
CA ALA A 74 22.48 14.43 -34.91
C ALA A 74 21.77 15.62 -34.27
N ASP A 75 22.23 16.81 -34.66
CA ASP A 75 21.60 18.10 -34.43
C ASP A 75 20.18 18.11 -35.03
N VAL A 76 19.19 18.56 -34.25
CA VAL A 76 17.88 18.97 -34.79
C VAL A 76 17.71 20.45 -34.53
N ASP A 77 17.82 21.18 -35.62
CA ASP A 77 17.61 22.61 -35.78
C ASP A 77 16.14 22.96 -35.48
N VAL A 78 15.91 23.78 -34.45
CA VAL A 78 14.58 24.34 -34.12
C VAL A 78 14.53 25.74 -34.70
N SER A 79 14.05 25.84 -35.94
CA SER A 79 13.66 27.12 -36.53
C SER A 79 12.32 27.58 -35.99
N ALA A 80 12.36 28.65 -35.20
CA ALA A 80 11.22 29.45 -34.83
C ALA A 80 10.73 30.26 -36.04
N THR A 81 9.41 30.33 -36.24
CA THR A 81 8.81 31.39 -37.06
C THR A 81 7.53 31.88 -36.39
N SER A 82 7.55 33.17 -36.09
CA SER A 82 6.51 33.96 -35.46
C SER A 82 5.26 34.05 -36.34
N GLY A 83 4.09 33.78 -35.76
CA GLY A 83 2.79 34.03 -36.36
C GLY A 83 1.94 34.83 -35.38
N THR A 84 1.86 36.14 -35.60
CA THR A 84 0.99 37.07 -34.88
C THR A 84 -0.42 37.00 -35.46
N ALA A 85 -1.42 36.64 -34.65
CA ALA A 85 -2.83 37.00 -34.88
C ALA A 85 -3.64 36.91 -33.57
N THR A 86 -4.15 38.05 -33.13
CA THR A 86 -5.28 38.25 -32.19
C THR A 86 -6.44 38.80 -33.08
N PRO A 87 -7.76 38.70 -32.74
CA PRO A 87 -8.31 38.74 -31.39
C PRO A 87 -9.61 37.93 -31.12
N ASP A 88 -10.06 38.06 -29.87
CA ASP A 88 -11.41 37.83 -29.31
C ASP A 88 -11.94 36.41 -29.13
N ALA A 89 -11.83 35.91 -27.90
CA ALA A 89 -12.84 35.05 -27.28
C ALA A 89 -12.89 35.29 -25.75
N THR A 90 -14.06 35.74 -25.31
CA THR A 90 -14.65 35.83 -23.97
C THR A 90 -14.11 34.84 -22.92
N PRO A 91 -13.68 35.27 -21.71
CA PRO A 91 -13.35 34.34 -20.64
C PRO A 91 -14.63 33.94 -19.90
N SER A 92 -15.17 32.77 -20.25
CA SER A 92 -16.10 32.03 -19.40
C SER A 92 -15.30 31.39 -18.26
N GLY A 93 -15.77 31.54 -17.02
CA GLY A 93 -15.05 31.25 -15.79
C GLY A 93 -14.42 29.85 -15.74
N SER A 94 -13.09 29.81 -15.80
CA SER A 94 -12.29 28.63 -15.45
C SER A 94 -12.27 28.48 -13.93
N ALA A 95 -12.98 27.46 -13.43
CA ALA A 95 -12.80 26.94 -12.09
C ALA A 95 -11.32 26.55 -11.91
N THR A 96 -10.66 27.24 -10.99
CA THR A 96 -9.31 26.91 -10.53
C THR A 96 -9.28 25.45 -10.07
N PRO A 97 -8.42 24.58 -10.63
CA PRO A 97 -8.15 23.31 -9.97
C PRO A 97 -7.53 23.65 -8.62
N SER A 98 -8.20 23.26 -7.53
CA SER A 98 -7.64 23.31 -6.19
C SER A 98 -6.41 22.41 -6.17
N GLY A 99 -5.25 22.99 -6.48
CA GLY A 99 -3.97 22.40 -6.14
C GLY A 99 -3.92 22.32 -4.63
N SER A 100 -3.95 21.10 -4.09
CA SER A 100 -3.53 20.88 -2.71
C SER A 100 -2.08 21.34 -2.60
N ALA A 101 -1.89 22.57 -2.13
CA ALA A 101 -0.58 23.07 -1.77
C ALA A 101 0.04 22.10 -0.77
N VAL A 102 1.30 21.74 -0.98
CA VAL A 102 2.07 20.99 0.02
C VAL A 102 2.00 21.81 1.31
N PRO A 103 1.42 21.27 2.40
CA PRO A 103 1.36 22.01 3.64
C PRO A 103 2.80 22.26 4.11
N ALA A 104 3.18 23.54 4.20
CA ALA A 104 4.42 23.92 4.86
C ALA A 104 4.40 23.35 6.28
N GLY A 105 5.54 22.81 6.73
CA GLY A 105 5.68 22.24 8.08
C GLY A 105 5.09 23.19 9.12
N GLY A 106 4.06 22.74 9.82
CA GLY A 106 3.41 23.52 10.86
C GLY A 106 4.12 23.35 12.19
N ASP A 107 4.15 24.41 12.98
CA ASP A 107 4.82 24.42 14.29
C ASP A 107 4.18 23.47 15.33
N GLY A 108 2.98 22.93 15.04
CA GLY A 108 2.25 22.05 15.95
C GLY A 108 1.54 20.87 15.27
N PRO A 109 1.11 19.86 16.07
CA PRO A 109 0.30 18.75 15.57
C PRO A 109 -0.97 19.28 14.89
N ARG A 110 -1.35 18.66 13.78
CA ARG A 110 -2.56 19.05 13.03
C ARG A 110 -3.28 17.83 12.48
N THR A 111 -4.58 17.98 12.26
CA THR A 111 -5.38 16.98 11.54
C THR A 111 -5.71 17.49 10.15
N GLU A 112 -5.63 16.60 9.16
CA GLU A 112 -6.04 16.84 7.78
C GLU A 112 -7.02 15.75 7.34
N THR A 113 -7.90 16.06 6.40
CA THR A 113 -8.74 15.06 5.73
C THR A 113 -8.51 15.14 4.23
N VAL A 114 -8.03 14.05 3.65
CA VAL A 114 -7.77 13.89 2.22
C VAL A 114 -8.95 13.18 1.57
N ASP A 115 -9.40 13.67 0.41
CA ASP A 115 -10.34 12.95 -0.43
C ASP A 115 -9.63 11.78 -1.13
N ALA A 116 -10.13 10.56 -0.89
CA ALA A 116 -9.65 9.35 -1.51
C ALA A 116 -10.71 8.74 -2.43
N GLY A 117 -11.53 9.59 -3.07
CA GLY A 117 -12.57 9.17 -4.00
C GLY A 117 -13.98 9.15 -3.40
N PRO A 118 -14.98 8.74 -4.21
CA PRO A 118 -16.39 8.83 -3.85
C PRO A 118 -16.71 8.14 -2.52
N GLY A 119 -17.13 8.91 -1.51
CA GLY A 119 -17.49 8.39 -0.19
C GLY A 119 -16.31 7.84 0.64
N LEU A 120 -15.07 8.05 0.21
CA LEU A 120 -13.87 7.54 0.86
C LEU A 120 -12.93 8.69 1.25
N LYS A 121 -12.54 8.74 2.53
CA LYS A 121 -11.65 9.76 3.08
C LYS A 121 -10.47 9.13 3.81
N VAL A 122 -9.37 9.86 3.88
CA VAL A 122 -8.23 9.54 4.75
C VAL A 122 -8.04 10.68 5.74
N ARG A 123 -8.21 10.41 7.02
CA ARG A 123 -7.91 11.36 8.11
C ARG A 123 -6.46 11.18 8.53
N VAL A 124 -5.69 12.26 8.53
CA VAL A 124 -4.25 12.24 8.80
C VAL A 124 -3.97 13.07 10.04
N GLU A 125 -3.37 12.45 11.05
CA GLU A 125 -2.82 13.13 12.22
C GLU A 125 -1.33 13.36 12.03
N TRP A 126 -0.97 14.60 11.75
CA TRP A 126 0.40 15.03 11.51
C TRP A 126 1.13 15.29 12.82
N PRO A 127 2.39 14.84 12.94
CA PRO A 127 3.26 15.32 14.01
C PRO A 127 3.58 16.81 13.80
N GLY A 128 3.80 17.55 14.90
CA GLY A 128 4.30 18.92 14.85
C GLY A 128 5.82 18.99 14.74
N GLY A 129 6.35 20.17 14.44
CA GLY A 129 7.80 20.44 14.51
C GLY A 129 8.64 19.72 13.46
N LEU A 130 8.04 19.34 12.32
CA LEU A 130 8.77 18.75 11.21
C LEU A 130 9.39 19.84 10.32
N ASP A 131 10.64 19.64 9.90
CA ASP A 131 11.20 20.39 8.78
C ASP A 131 10.51 20.05 7.44
N SER A 132 10.82 20.82 6.41
CA SER A 132 10.23 20.67 5.07
C SER A 132 10.52 19.31 4.43
N GLU A 133 11.70 18.75 4.65
CA GLU A 133 12.13 17.49 4.02
C GLU A 133 11.38 16.30 4.63
N ARG A 134 11.30 16.23 5.97
CA ARG A 134 10.53 15.21 6.68
C ARG A 134 9.03 15.35 6.40
N THR A 135 8.54 16.59 6.28
CA THR A 135 7.16 16.86 5.86
C THR A 135 6.91 16.30 4.46
N ALA A 136 7.82 16.52 3.50
CA ALA A 136 7.71 15.98 2.14
C ALA A 136 7.67 14.45 2.11
N MET A 137 8.49 13.76 2.91
CA MET A 137 8.47 12.30 3.01
C MET A 137 7.12 11.76 3.48
N LEU A 138 6.56 12.35 4.55
CA LEU A 138 5.26 11.94 5.09
C LEU A 138 4.10 12.30 4.15
N VAL A 139 4.19 13.44 3.46
CA VAL A 139 3.27 13.85 2.38
C VAL A 139 3.27 12.83 1.25
N SER A 140 4.44 12.40 0.77
CA SER A 140 4.52 11.37 -0.28
C SER A 140 3.90 10.05 0.16
N TYR A 141 4.12 9.61 1.40
CA TYR A 141 3.47 8.39 1.91
C TYR A 141 1.94 8.54 1.96
N ARG A 142 1.43 9.65 2.51
CA ARG A 142 0.00 9.96 2.56
C ARG A 142 -0.62 9.93 1.17
N ASP A 143 0.03 10.56 0.19
CA ASP A 143 -0.49 10.68 -1.17
C ASP A 143 -0.51 9.34 -1.88
N ALA A 144 0.52 8.50 -1.68
CA ALA A 144 0.51 7.12 -2.13
C ALA A 144 -0.69 6.36 -1.52
N TYR A 145 -0.85 6.44 -0.19
CA TYR A 145 -1.92 5.75 0.56
C TYR A 145 -3.31 6.16 0.09
N ALA A 146 -3.59 7.46 0.06
CA ALA A 146 -4.86 7.99 -0.43
C ALA A 146 -5.08 7.66 -1.92
N GLY A 147 -4.02 7.67 -2.73
CA GLY A 147 -4.08 7.38 -4.15
C GLY A 147 -4.51 5.95 -4.45
N TRP A 148 -4.01 4.93 -3.74
CA TRP A 148 -4.43 3.55 -4.00
C TRP A 148 -5.85 3.31 -3.53
N LEU A 149 -6.27 3.95 -2.42
CA LEU A 149 -7.65 3.92 -1.96
C LEU A 149 -8.58 4.58 -2.98
N LYS A 150 -8.16 5.69 -3.60
CA LYS A 150 -8.88 6.34 -4.69
C LYS A 150 -9.02 5.46 -5.92
N SER A 151 -7.99 4.68 -6.26
CA SER A 151 -8.09 3.67 -7.32
C SER A 151 -9.21 2.67 -7.02
N ILE A 152 -9.28 2.15 -5.80
CA ILE A 152 -10.34 1.23 -5.37
C ILE A 152 -11.73 1.91 -5.43
N ALA A 153 -11.87 3.09 -4.82
CA ALA A 153 -13.13 3.83 -4.75
C ALA A 153 -13.71 4.18 -6.13
N THR A 154 -12.83 4.42 -7.11
CA THR A 154 -13.23 4.80 -8.48
C THR A 154 -13.32 3.61 -9.43
N GLY A 155 -13.13 2.38 -8.96
CA GLY A 155 -13.16 1.17 -9.79
C GLY A 155 -12.01 1.11 -10.80
N GLY A 156 -10.82 1.58 -10.40
CA GLY A 156 -9.59 1.54 -11.21
C GLY A 156 -9.46 2.67 -12.23
N LYS A 157 -10.38 3.64 -12.27
CA LYS A 157 -10.33 4.77 -13.22
C LYS A 157 -9.10 5.66 -13.04
N THR A 158 -8.56 5.70 -11.83
CA THR A 158 -7.30 6.41 -11.52
C THR A 158 -6.25 5.41 -11.07
N ALA A 159 -5.01 5.59 -11.53
CA ALA A 159 -3.87 4.77 -11.12
C ALA A 159 -2.67 5.63 -10.68
N ASP A 160 -2.91 6.91 -10.34
CA ASP A 160 -1.86 7.90 -10.09
C ASP A 160 -0.95 7.53 -8.91
N TYR A 161 -1.45 6.69 -7.98
CA TYR A 161 -0.65 6.15 -6.87
C TYR A 161 0.60 5.41 -7.33
N ARG A 162 0.59 4.86 -8.56
CA ARG A 162 1.76 4.20 -9.14
C ARG A 162 2.92 5.16 -9.39
N HIS A 163 2.67 6.45 -9.56
CA HIS A 163 3.74 7.45 -9.68
C HIS A 163 4.40 7.78 -8.35
N ALA A 164 3.73 7.48 -7.24
CA ALA A 164 4.23 7.63 -5.88
C ALA A 164 4.90 6.35 -5.35
N MET A 165 5.03 5.32 -6.18
CA MET A 165 5.56 4.01 -5.82
C MET A 165 6.59 3.51 -6.83
N GLU A 166 7.53 2.71 -6.36
CA GLU A 166 8.60 2.10 -7.16
C GLU A 166 8.77 0.63 -6.77
N LEU A 167 9.34 -0.13 -7.72
CA LEU A 167 9.79 -1.52 -7.53
C LEU A 167 8.72 -2.42 -6.89
N GLU A 168 9.08 -3.09 -5.80
CA GLU A 168 8.24 -4.08 -5.12
C GLU A 168 6.94 -3.46 -4.58
N SER A 169 7.01 -2.25 -4.02
CA SER A 169 5.81 -1.60 -3.49
C SER A 169 4.76 -1.31 -4.57
N ALA A 170 5.20 -0.94 -5.78
CA ALA A 170 4.30 -0.71 -6.90
C ALA A 170 3.59 -1.99 -7.33
N LEU A 171 4.34 -3.11 -7.42
CA LEU A 171 3.80 -4.42 -7.78
C LEU A 171 2.83 -4.95 -6.73
N LYS A 172 3.23 -4.96 -5.45
CA LYS A 172 2.40 -5.49 -4.36
C LYS A 172 1.14 -4.67 -4.14
N THR A 173 1.23 -3.35 -4.27
CA THR A 173 0.05 -2.49 -4.15
C THR A 173 -0.88 -2.67 -5.35
N TYR A 174 -0.34 -2.85 -6.56
CA TYR A 174 -1.16 -3.19 -7.72
C TYR A 174 -1.90 -4.52 -7.55
N GLU A 175 -1.21 -5.59 -7.16
CA GLU A 175 -1.82 -6.89 -6.86
C GLU A 175 -2.93 -6.74 -5.82
N TRP A 176 -2.68 -6.01 -4.74
CA TRP A 176 -3.68 -5.79 -3.69
C TRP A 176 -4.91 -5.01 -4.19
N VAL A 177 -4.72 -3.93 -4.95
CA VAL A 177 -5.82 -3.13 -5.53
C VAL A 177 -6.63 -3.98 -6.52
N ASN A 178 -5.96 -4.64 -7.47
CA ASN A 178 -6.64 -5.41 -8.51
C ASN A 178 -7.30 -6.66 -7.95
N ASP A 179 -6.52 -7.57 -7.39
CA ASP A 179 -6.96 -8.92 -7.04
C ASP A 179 -7.83 -8.90 -5.78
N GLY A 180 -7.57 -7.94 -4.88
CA GLY A 180 -8.32 -7.75 -3.65
C GLY A 180 -9.67 -7.08 -3.88
N PHE A 181 -9.76 -6.15 -4.84
CA PHE A 181 -10.94 -5.31 -5.02
C PHE A 181 -11.51 -5.34 -6.43
N LEU A 182 -10.77 -4.85 -7.42
CA LEU A 182 -11.31 -4.55 -8.74
C LEU A 182 -11.81 -5.81 -9.46
N GLU A 183 -11.03 -6.89 -9.47
CA GLU A 183 -11.43 -8.17 -10.08
C GLU A 183 -12.63 -8.82 -9.37
N ARG A 184 -12.87 -8.45 -8.10
CA ARG A 184 -13.97 -8.96 -7.29
C ARG A 184 -15.20 -8.06 -7.28
N ASN A 185 -15.23 -7.02 -8.12
CA ASN A 185 -16.27 -5.99 -8.14
C ASN A 185 -16.51 -5.35 -6.76
N ARG A 186 -15.44 -5.10 -6.00
CA ARG A 186 -15.48 -4.48 -4.68
C ARG A 186 -14.94 -3.06 -4.73
N SER A 187 -15.45 -2.23 -3.83
CA SER A 187 -14.99 -0.88 -3.57
C SER A 187 -14.93 -0.64 -2.05
N LEU A 188 -14.51 0.55 -1.65
CA LEU A 188 -14.42 0.97 -0.26
C LEU A 188 -15.17 2.29 -0.05
N ARG A 189 -15.80 2.41 1.10
CA ARG A 189 -16.41 3.64 1.63
C ARG A 189 -15.95 3.87 3.06
N GLY A 190 -16.03 5.11 3.53
CA GLY A 190 -15.82 5.45 4.94
C GLY A 190 -14.57 6.27 5.15
N THR A 191 -13.90 6.08 6.28
CA THR A 191 -12.70 6.85 6.65
C THR A 191 -11.60 5.95 7.21
N ALA A 192 -10.47 5.93 6.52
CA ALA A 192 -9.22 5.39 7.06
C ALA A 192 -8.52 6.48 7.88
N LYS A 193 -7.69 6.09 8.84
CA LYS A 193 -6.87 7.02 9.62
C LYS A 193 -5.39 6.68 9.51
N LEU A 194 -4.58 7.72 9.30
CA LEU A 194 -3.12 7.68 9.42
C LEU A 194 -2.73 8.50 10.65
N TYR A 195 -1.97 7.92 11.58
CA TYR A 195 -1.56 8.60 12.81
C TYR A 195 -0.24 8.04 13.33
N ALA A 196 0.29 8.69 14.38
CA ALA A 196 1.62 8.39 14.92
C ALA A 196 2.68 8.32 13.80
N MET A 197 2.55 9.22 12.81
CA MET A 197 3.44 9.26 11.66
C MET A 197 4.80 9.79 12.08
N GLN A 198 5.87 9.19 11.57
CA GLN A 198 7.23 9.60 11.91
C GLN A 198 8.21 9.22 10.80
N VAL A 199 9.27 10.03 10.65
CA VAL A 199 10.45 9.67 9.87
C VAL A 199 11.46 9.05 10.82
N ARG A 200 11.76 7.77 10.66
CA ARG A 200 12.60 6.99 11.59
C ARG A 200 14.08 7.06 11.23
N ASN A 201 14.38 7.09 9.94
CA ASN A 201 15.74 7.14 9.43
C ASN A 201 15.78 7.95 8.14
N VAL A 202 16.87 8.68 7.90
CA VAL A 202 17.16 9.41 6.66
C VAL A 202 18.63 9.21 6.34
N GLY A 203 18.95 8.79 5.12
CA GLY A 203 20.32 8.59 4.67
C GLY A 203 20.44 8.65 3.15
N GLY A 204 21.24 9.59 2.65
CA GLY A 204 21.35 9.85 1.21
C GLY A 204 19.99 10.14 0.57
N ASN A 205 19.62 9.38 -0.45
CA ASN A 205 18.30 9.43 -1.10
C ASN A 205 17.29 8.45 -0.50
N GLY A 206 17.58 7.84 0.65
CA GLY A 206 16.70 6.90 1.33
C GLY A 206 16.11 7.46 2.63
N ALA A 207 14.90 7.03 2.96
CA ALA A 207 14.32 7.26 4.28
C ALA A 207 13.43 6.09 4.70
N GLU A 208 13.18 5.97 6.00
CA GLU A 208 12.16 5.07 6.55
C GLU A 208 11.08 5.90 7.23
N VAL A 209 9.83 5.71 6.80
CA VAL A 209 8.64 6.30 7.40
C VAL A 209 7.86 5.24 8.15
N GLY A 210 7.47 5.53 9.39
CA GLY A 210 6.59 4.72 10.20
C GLY A 210 5.21 5.35 10.33
N VAL A 211 4.16 4.57 10.18
CA VAL A 211 2.76 5.01 10.27
C VAL A 211 1.89 3.95 10.94
N CYS A 212 1.03 4.37 11.86
CA CYS A 212 -0.10 3.55 12.27
C CYS A 212 -1.30 3.82 11.35
N VAL A 213 -1.94 2.75 10.89
CA VAL A 213 -3.14 2.80 10.05
C VAL A 213 -4.31 2.19 10.82
N ASP A 214 -5.46 2.86 10.80
CA ASP A 214 -6.74 2.33 11.29
C ASP A 214 -7.77 2.35 10.16
N GLU A 215 -8.06 1.16 9.64
CA GLU A 215 -9.04 0.92 8.58
C GLU A 215 -10.40 0.45 9.12
N ARG A 216 -10.60 0.41 10.45
CA ARG A 216 -11.88 -0.06 11.02
C ARG A 216 -13.07 0.85 10.69
N GLY A 217 -12.79 2.07 10.24
CA GLY A 217 -13.80 3.00 9.72
C GLY A 217 -14.13 2.81 8.25
N LEU A 218 -13.58 1.78 7.60
CA LEU A 218 -13.86 1.43 6.22
C LEU A 218 -14.91 0.32 6.12
N GLU A 219 -15.69 0.37 5.05
CA GLU A 219 -16.67 -0.63 4.70
C GLU A 219 -16.44 -1.07 3.26
N VAL A 220 -16.50 -2.38 3.02
CA VAL A 220 -16.40 -2.92 1.67
C VAL A 220 -17.78 -2.89 1.03
N THR A 221 -17.87 -2.33 -0.16
CA THR A 221 -19.12 -2.22 -0.93
C THR A 221 -19.01 -2.98 -2.24
N ASP A 222 -20.13 -3.42 -2.79
CA ASP A 222 -20.21 -3.87 -4.18
C ASP A 222 -20.07 -2.64 -5.10
N ALA A 223 -19.07 -2.66 -5.98
CA ALA A 223 -18.71 -1.50 -6.80
C ALA A 223 -19.78 -1.12 -7.83
N ARG A 224 -20.65 -2.07 -8.20
CA ARG A 224 -21.72 -1.85 -9.20
C ARG A 224 -22.95 -1.21 -8.57
N THR A 225 -23.31 -1.64 -7.36
CA THR A 225 -24.55 -1.23 -6.67
C THR A 225 -24.32 -0.16 -5.61
N GLY A 226 -23.07 0.02 -5.17
CA GLY A 226 -22.71 0.92 -4.06
C GLY A 226 -23.22 0.46 -2.70
N ARG A 227 -23.81 -0.74 -2.61
CA ARG A 227 -24.32 -1.32 -1.37
C ARG A 227 -23.22 -2.01 -0.61
N ASP A 228 -23.33 -1.98 0.71
CA ASP A 228 -22.41 -2.68 1.60
C ASP A 228 -22.48 -4.19 1.31
N LEU A 229 -21.33 -4.87 1.35
CA LEU A 229 -21.34 -6.34 1.28
C LEU A 229 -22.10 -6.90 2.49
N ALA A 230 -22.94 -7.91 2.23
CA ALA A 230 -23.73 -8.59 3.27
C ALA A 230 -22.85 -9.15 4.39
N GLU A 231 -21.67 -9.66 4.05
CA GLU A 231 -20.65 -10.08 4.99
C GLU A 231 -19.41 -9.20 4.84
N GLN A 232 -19.12 -8.42 5.88
CA GLN A 232 -17.97 -7.55 5.92
C GLN A 232 -16.72 -8.34 6.33
N PRO A 233 -15.58 -8.17 5.65
CA PRO A 233 -14.35 -8.84 6.08
C PRO A 233 -13.99 -8.46 7.51
N ALA A 234 -13.69 -9.46 8.34
CA ALA A 234 -13.36 -9.27 9.76
C ALA A 234 -12.20 -8.29 9.98
N PHE A 235 -11.29 -8.19 9.01
CA PHE A 235 -10.21 -7.22 8.99
C PHE A 235 -10.71 -5.79 9.28
N TYR A 236 -11.73 -5.32 8.57
CA TYR A 236 -12.28 -3.97 8.72
C TYR A 236 -13.16 -3.76 9.96
N ARG A 237 -13.42 -4.81 10.76
CA ARG A 237 -14.34 -4.73 11.91
C ARG A 237 -13.67 -5.06 13.25
N THR A 238 -12.43 -5.51 13.23
CA THR A 238 -11.70 -5.96 14.42
C THR A 238 -10.39 -5.19 14.58
N GLN A 239 -9.64 -5.49 15.64
CA GLN A 239 -8.29 -4.92 15.84
C GLN A 239 -7.31 -5.28 14.71
N GLN A 240 -7.62 -6.26 13.86
CA GLN A 240 -6.81 -6.60 12.69
C GLN A 240 -6.73 -5.45 11.68
N GLY A 241 -7.78 -4.62 11.59
CA GLY A 241 -7.80 -3.42 10.75
C GLY A 241 -6.96 -2.27 11.31
N VAL A 242 -6.30 -2.47 12.46
CA VAL A 242 -5.31 -1.54 13.03
C VAL A 242 -3.93 -2.17 12.98
N TYR A 243 -3.05 -1.55 12.21
CA TYR A 243 -1.74 -2.11 11.91
C TYR A 243 -0.67 -1.03 11.78
N TYR A 244 0.59 -1.46 11.76
CA TYR A 244 1.74 -0.58 11.54
C TYR A 244 2.32 -0.80 10.15
N HIS A 245 2.58 0.30 9.43
CA HIS A 245 3.30 0.32 8.17
C HIS A 245 4.68 0.95 8.35
N SER A 246 5.72 0.24 7.92
CA SER A 246 7.04 0.81 7.64
C SER A 246 7.20 0.96 6.13
N ALA A 247 7.31 2.19 5.66
CA ALA A 247 7.60 2.50 4.27
C ALA A 247 9.07 2.87 4.11
N VAL A 248 9.78 2.13 3.26
CA VAL A 248 11.09 2.57 2.78
C VAL A 248 10.86 3.50 1.60
N MET A 249 11.29 4.74 1.75
CA MET A 249 11.15 5.81 0.79
C MET A 249 12.46 5.99 0.02
N HIS A 250 12.35 6.38 -1.25
CA HIS A 250 13.46 6.74 -2.12
C HIS A 250 13.19 8.09 -2.78
N ARG A 251 14.20 8.97 -2.80
CA ARG A 251 14.16 10.23 -3.54
C ARG A 251 14.78 10.00 -4.92
N GLY A 252 13.95 10.05 -5.95
CA GLY A 252 14.41 9.94 -7.33
C GLY A 252 15.25 11.14 -7.77
N ASP A 253 15.88 11.02 -8.94
CA ASP A 253 16.70 12.08 -9.53
C ASP A 253 15.87 13.34 -9.87
N ASP A 254 14.54 13.20 -9.98
CA ASP A 254 13.59 14.30 -10.13
C ASP A 254 13.22 14.99 -8.79
N GLY A 255 13.91 14.62 -7.70
CA GLY A 255 13.72 15.18 -6.37
C GLY A 255 12.45 14.70 -5.65
N LYS A 256 11.66 13.80 -6.25
CA LYS A 256 10.41 13.33 -5.63
C LYS A 256 10.63 12.10 -4.77
N TRP A 257 10.03 12.11 -3.60
CA TRP A 257 9.96 10.96 -2.71
C TRP A 257 8.90 9.96 -3.16
N ARG A 258 9.28 8.70 -3.30
CA ARG A 258 8.41 7.58 -3.66
C ARG A 258 8.58 6.44 -2.67
N VAL A 259 7.52 5.68 -2.47
CA VAL A 259 7.57 4.44 -1.68
C VAL A 259 8.26 3.38 -2.53
N ARG A 260 9.27 2.69 -1.99
CA ARG A 260 9.99 1.61 -2.66
C ARG A 260 9.63 0.24 -2.10
N LEU A 261 9.38 0.19 -0.80
CA LEU A 261 8.98 -1.02 -0.07
C LEU A 261 7.96 -0.65 1.02
N LEU A 262 6.95 -1.50 1.19
CA LEU A 262 5.99 -1.43 2.29
C LEU A 262 6.11 -2.70 3.12
N LEU A 263 6.39 -2.53 4.41
CA LEU A 263 6.39 -3.59 5.39
C LEU A 263 5.17 -3.44 6.28
N HIS A 264 4.36 -4.50 6.32
CA HIS A 264 3.14 -4.57 7.11
C HIS A 264 3.38 -5.38 8.38
N SER A 265 3.08 -4.79 9.54
CA SER A 265 3.03 -5.47 10.83
C SER A 265 1.59 -5.48 11.31
N GLY A 266 0.99 -6.67 11.35
CA GLY A 266 -0.38 -6.90 11.82
C GLY A 266 -0.45 -7.27 13.30
N GLN A 267 -1.65 -7.26 13.88
CA GLN A 267 -1.84 -7.81 15.24
C GLN A 267 -1.54 -9.32 15.25
N PRO A 268 -0.88 -9.86 16.30
CA PRO A 268 -0.54 -9.22 17.58
C PRO A 268 0.92 -8.72 17.69
N GLU A 269 1.60 -8.41 16.58
CA GLU A 269 3.00 -8.00 16.59
C GLU A 269 3.24 -6.76 17.46
N LYS A 270 4.42 -6.66 18.09
CA LYS A 270 4.75 -5.59 19.04
C LYS A 270 4.55 -4.19 18.44
N ARG A 271 4.95 -3.97 17.18
CA ARG A 271 4.79 -2.67 16.50
C ARG A 271 3.31 -2.34 16.26
N ALA A 272 2.53 -3.32 15.81
CA ALA A 272 1.09 -3.17 15.59
C ALA A 272 0.32 -2.89 16.90
N ARG A 273 0.70 -3.55 18.02
CA ARG A 273 0.08 -3.30 19.32
C ARG A 273 0.22 -1.85 19.77
N GLY A 274 1.34 -1.19 19.44
CA GLY A 274 1.55 0.23 19.72
C GLY A 274 0.60 1.18 18.97
N CYS A 275 -0.08 0.69 17.93
CA CYS A 275 -1.10 1.44 17.21
C CYS A 275 -2.49 1.34 17.86
N LEU A 276 -2.76 0.35 18.71
CA LEU A 276 -4.05 0.26 19.38
C LEU A 276 -4.22 1.43 20.36
N ARG A 277 -5.29 2.21 20.17
CA ARG A 277 -5.75 3.28 21.05
C ARG A 277 -7.06 2.88 21.71
#